data_AF-M1WQ92-F1
#
_entry.id   AF-M1WQ92-F1
#
_cell.length_a   1.000
_cell.length_b   1.000
_cell.length_c   1.000
_cell.angle_alpha   90.00
_cell.angle_beta   90.00
_cell.angle_gamma   90.00
#
_symmetry.space_group_name_H-M   'P 1'
#
loop_
_entity.id
_entity.type
_entity.pdbx_description
1 polymer ?
#
loop_
_entity_poly.entity_id
_entity_poly.type
_entity_poly.pdbx_seq_one_letter_code
_entity_poly.pdbx_strand_id
1 'polypeptide(L)'
;MTKHAYNDCLLLVDFVITIAGTATEQFISSGKPAIIIPGKGPQFNFRFAEASSLYLGYFVILVQRSENVCNRPDKLHLIFQNEVQRMG
;
A
#
# COMPACT_ATOMS: atom_id res chain seq x y z
N MET A 1 1.00 15.37 -19.47
CA MET A 1 0.47 14.05 -19.07
C MET A 1 -0.84 14.28 -18.34
N THR A 2 -1.96 13.78 -18.88
CA THR A 2 -3.31 14.02 -18.36
C THR A 2 -3.52 13.27 -17.05
N LYS A 3 -4.05 13.94 -16.02
CA LYS A 3 -4.30 13.40 -14.66
C LYS A 3 -5.08 12.08 -14.63
N HIS A 4 -5.80 11.74 -15.70
CA HIS A 4 -6.61 10.53 -15.83
C HIS A 4 -5.79 9.24 -15.93
N ALA A 5 -4.64 9.27 -16.61
CA ALA A 5 -3.83 8.06 -16.81
C ALA A 5 -3.32 7.44 -15.49
N TYR A 6 -3.18 8.24 -14.44
CA TYR A 6 -2.79 7.75 -13.12
C TYR A 6 -3.88 6.88 -12.51
N ASN A 7 -5.13 7.35 -12.48
CA ASN A 7 -6.26 6.61 -11.92
C ASN A 7 -6.56 5.33 -12.72
N ASP A 8 -6.46 5.39 -14.04
CA ASP A 8 -6.64 4.22 -14.91
C ASP A 8 -5.64 3.11 -14.55
N CYS A 9 -4.37 3.48 -14.30
CA CYS A 9 -3.36 2.54 -13.82
C CYS A 9 -3.71 1.96 -12.44
N LEU A 10 -4.20 2.78 -11.49
CA LEU A 10 -4.58 2.28 -10.16
C LEU A 10 -5.74 1.28 -10.22
N LEU A 11 -6.66 1.44 -11.16
CA LEU A 11 -7.79 0.51 -11.34
C LEU A 11 -7.34 -0.88 -11.81
N LEU A 12 -6.29 -0.95 -12.63
CA LEU A 12 -5.75 -2.21 -13.16
C LEU A 12 -4.83 -2.96 -12.20
N VAL A 13 -4.32 -2.28 -11.17
CA VAL A 13 -3.35 -2.86 -10.24
C VAL A 13 -4.07 -3.50 -9.06
N ASP A 14 -3.70 -4.73 -8.70
CA ASP A 14 -4.25 -5.41 -7.53
C ASP A 14 -3.65 -4.82 -6.24
N PHE A 15 -2.34 -4.68 -6.17
CA PHE A 15 -1.62 -4.14 -5.01
C PHE A 15 -0.39 -3.34 -5.43
N VAL A 16 0.08 -2.44 -4.57
CA VAL A 16 1.28 -1.63 -4.84
C VAL A 16 2.40 -1.94 -3.84
N ILE A 17 3.64 -1.88 -4.32
CA ILE A 17 4.84 -1.78 -3.48
C ILE A 17 5.33 -0.34 -3.57
N THR A 18 5.47 0.31 -2.43
CA THR A 18 5.69 1.75 -2.39
C THR A 18 6.52 2.16 -1.18
N ILE A 19 7.06 3.36 -1.26
CA ILE A 19 7.57 4.08 -0.10
C ILE A 19 6.39 4.91 0.43
N ALA A 20 6.27 5.10 1.75
CA ALA A 20 5.15 5.88 2.31
C ALA A 20 5.05 7.28 1.65
N GLY A 21 3.83 7.76 1.39
CA GLY A 21 3.60 9.04 0.71
C GLY A 21 2.19 9.19 0.13
N THR A 22 1.88 10.34 -0.44
CA THR A 22 0.52 10.71 -0.89
C THR A 22 -0.05 9.81 -1.99
N ALA A 23 0.80 9.32 -2.91
CA ALA A 23 0.39 8.36 -3.94
C ALA A 23 -0.15 7.06 -3.31
N THR A 24 0.47 6.61 -2.21
CA THR A 24 0.05 5.46 -1.43
C THR A 24 -1.33 5.69 -0.81
N GLU A 25 -1.56 6.88 -0.25
CA GLU A 25 -2.84 7.27 0.36
C GLU A 25 -3.99 7.29 -0.67
N GLN A 26 -3.72 7.79 -1.89
CA GLN A 26 -4.70 7.77 -2.97
C GLN A 26 -5.03 6.34 -3.42
N PHE A 27 -4.03 5.44 -3.48
CA PHE A 27 -4.25 4.05 -3.88
C PHE A 27 -5.08 3.27 -2.85
N ILE A 28 -4.75 3.35 -1.56
CA ILE A 28 -5.51 2.62 -0.54
C ILE A 28 -6.95 3.14 -0.39
N SER A 29 -7.19 4.41 -0.75
CA SER A 29 -8.54 4.99 -0.80
C SER A 29 -9.42 4.33 -1.87
N SER A 30 -8.82 3.61 -2.82
CA SER A 30 -9.55 2.75 -3.79
C SER A 30 -9.87 1.35 -3.25
N GLY A 31 -9.56 1.08 -1.98
CA GLY A 31 -9.84 -0.21 -1.36
C GLY A 31 -8.82 -1.29 -1.71
N LYS A 32 -7.57 -0.92 -1.97
CA LYS A 32 -6.55 -1.88 -2.43
C LYS A 32 -5.33 -1.91 -1.50
N PRO A 33 -4.72 -3.08 -1.27
CA PRO A 33 -3.61 -3.21 -0.33
C PRO A 33 -2.32 -2.56 -0.84
N ALA A 34 -1.60 -1.89 0.06
CA ALA A 34 -0.28 -1.34 -0.20
C ALA A 34 0.79 -1.98 0.70
N ILE A 35 1.93 -2.29 0.12
CA ILE A 35 3.12 -2.76 0.84
C ILE A 35 4.09 -1.59 0.93
N ILE A 36 4.38 -1.15 2.15
CA ILE A 36 5.31 -0.05 2.40
C ILE A 36 6.68 -0.61 2.75
N ILE A 37 7.70 -0.13 2.04
CA ILE A 37 9.11 -0.40 2.35
C ILE A 37 9.75 0.92 2.81
N PRO A 38 10.34 0.98 4.01
CA PRO A 38 11.01 2.18 4.48
C PRO A 38 12.26 2.43 3.63
N GLY A 39 12.42 3.69 3.22
CA GLY A 39 13.64 4.18 2.60
C GLY A 39 14.77 4.39 3.62
N LYS A 40 15.97 4.64 3.10
CA LYS A 40 17.17 4.94 3.91
C LYS A 40 17.35 6.44 4.20
N GLY A 41 16.55 7.30 3.56
CA GLY A 41 16.64 8.75 3.67
C GLY A 41 15.86 9.32 4.85
N PRO A 42 16.14 10.58 5.25
CA PRO A 42 15.52 11.21 6.41
C PRO A 42 14.00 11.39 6.27
N GLN A 43 13.49 11.60 5.06
CA GLN A 43 12.06 11.85 4.80
C GLN A 43 11.21 10.59 4.73
N PHE A 44 11.82 9.42 4.48
CA PHE A 44 11.10 8.16 4.27
C PHE A 44 11.68 7.03 5.12
N ASN A 45 12.17 7.37 6.31
CA ASN A 45 12.79 6.43 7.23
C ASN A 45 11.75 5.48 7.86
N PHE A 46 12.24 4.49 8.62
CA PHE A 46 11.38 3.53 9.31
C PHE A 46 10.30 4.17 10.18
N ARG A 47 10.62 5.21 10.95
CA ARG A 47 9.65 5.88 11.84
C ARG A 47 8.51 6.52 11.05
N PHE A 48 8.82 7.07 9.87
CA PHE A 48 7.80 7.61 8.98
C PHE A 48 6.90 6.50 8.44
N ALA A 49 7.49 5.41 7.94
CA ALA A 49 6.74 4.27 7.42
C ALA A 49 5.88 3.58 8.50
N GLU A 50 6.38 3.48 9.72
CA GLU A 50 5.67 2.97 10.89
C GLU A 50 4.48 3.86 11.25
N ALA A 51 4.68 5.17 11.37
CA ALA A 51 3.60 6.13 11.62
C ALA A 51 2.53 6.08 10.52
N SER A 52 2.94 6.02 9.25
CA SER A 52 2.00 5.84 8.13
C SER A 52 1.23 4.53 8.22
N SER A 53 1.88 3.41 8.59
CA SER A 53 1.20 2.13 8.74
C SER A 53 0.17 2.12 9.88
N LEU A 54 0.43 2.85 10.97
CA LEU A 54 -0.52 3.03 12.05
C LEU A 54 -1.73 3.89 11.63
N TYR A 55 -1.48 4.95 10.87
CA TYR A 55 -2.53 5.86 10.40
C TYR A 55 -3.43 5.22 9.33
N LEU A 56 -2.83 4.50 8.39
CA LEU A 56 -3.53 3.87 7.26
C LEU A 56 -4.08 2.47 7.60
N GLY A 57 -3.57 1.89 8.69
CA GLY A 57 -4.10 0.70 9.32
C GLY A 57 -4.09 -0.52 8.42
N TYR A 58 -5.24 -1.19 8.37
CA TYR A 58 -5.38 -2.54 7.83
C TYR A 58 -4.98 -2.70 6.35
N PHE A 59 -5.05 -1.63 5.57
CA PHE A 59 -4.69 -1.63 4.14
C PHE A 59 -3.19 -1.66 3.87
N VAL A 60 -2.37 -1.48 4.90
CA VAL A 60 -0.93 -1.31 4.76
C VAL A 60 -0.17 -2.45 5.41
N ILE A 61 0.75 -3.02 4.65
CA ILE A 61 1.71 -4.01 5.12
C ILE A 61 3.09 -3.36 5.16
N LEU A 62 3.59 -3.06 6.36
CA LEU A 62 4.96 -2.57 6.53
C LEU A 62 5.95 -3.71 6.44
N VAL A 63 6.91 -3.61 5.51
CA VAL A 63 7.95 -4.60 5.26
C VAL A 63 9.31 -3.91 5.32
N GLN A 64 10.20 -4.35 6.23
CA GLN A 64 11.49 -3.68 6.43
C GLN A 64 12.50 -3.87 5.28
N ARG A 65 12.40 -4.97 4.52
CA ARG A 65 13.30 -5.30 3.40
C ARG A 65 12.51 -5.84 2.22
N SER A 66 12.85 -5.43 1.00
CA SER A 66 12.17 -5.86 -0.23
C SER A 66 12.10 -7.38 -0.39
N GLU A 67 13.10 -8.09 0.10
CA GLU A 67 13.14 -9.57 0.11
C GLU A 67 11.95 -10.20 0.86
N ASN A 68 11.38 -9.49 1.82
CA ASN A 68 10.30 -9.99 2.67
C ASN A 68 8.90 -9.71 2.10
N VAL A 69 8.79 -9.05 0.94
CA VAL A 69 7.50 -8.70 0.32
C VAL A 69 6.67 -9.95 0.04
N CYS A 70 7.31 -11.01 -0.47
CA CYS A 70 6.63 -12.27 -0.81
C CYS A 70 6.31 -13.14 0.41
N ASN A 71 6.76 -12.77 1.61
CA ASN A 71 6.61 -13.62 2.80
C ASN A 71 5.23 -13.48 3.48
N ARG A 72 4.34 -12.63 2.95
CA ARG A 72 3.01 -12.34 3.54
C ARG A 72 1.86 -12.41 2.52
N PRO A 73 1.72 -13.49 1.74
CA PRO A 73 0.64 -13.61 0.75
C PRO A 73 -0.75 -13.70 1.41
N ASP A 74 -0.81 -14.24 2.63
CA ASP A 74 -2.00 -14.36 3.47
C ASP A 74 -2.66 -13.00 3.76
N LYS A 75 -1.85 -12.01 4.13
CA LYS A 75 -2.34 -10.66 4.45
C LYS A 75 -2.90 -9.94 3.23
N LEU A 76 -2.24 -10.08 2.08
CA LEU A 76 -2.75 -9.50 0.83
C LEU A 76 -4.12 -10.08 0.50
N HIS A 77 -4.23 -11.41 0.56
CA HIS A 77 -5.47 -12.12 0.27
C HIS A 77 -6.62 -11.70 1.21
N LEU A 78 -6.34 -11.53 2.51
CA LEU A 78 -7.31 -11.06 3.48
C LEU A 78 -7.80 -9.64 3.21
N ILE A 79 -6.91 -8.72 2.79
CA ILE A 79 -7.30 -7.35 2.44
C ILE A 79 -8.22 -7.37 1.20
N PHE A 80 -7.88 -8.15 0.16
CA PHE A 80 -8.76 -8.31 -1.00
C PHE A 80 -10.13 -8.89 -0.66
N GLN A 81 -10.18 -9.94 0.16
CA GLN A 81 -11.44 -10.57 0.54
C GLN A 81 -12.36 -9.60 1.29
N ASN A 82 -11.80 -8.82 2.22
CA ASN A 82 -12.56 -7.83 2.97
C ASN A 82 -13.12 -6.72 2.08
N GLU A 83 -12.43 -6.38 1.00
CA GLU A 83 -12.86 -5.37 0.04
C GLU A 83 -13.98 -5.89 -0.86
N VAL A 84 -13.86 -7.13 -1.34
CA VAL A 84 -14.96 -7.81 -2.05
C VAL A 84 -16.21 -7.91 -1.16
N GLN A 85 -16.05 -8.23 0.12
CA GLN A 85 -17.17 -8.32 1.07
C GLN A 85 -17.82 -6.97 1.40
N ARG A 86 -17.07 -5.86 1.37
CA ARG A 86 -17.61 -4.51 1.61
C ARG A 86 -18.40 -3.94 0.44
N MET A 87 -18.13 -4.43 -0.77
CA MET A 87 -18.84 -4.02 -1.99
C MET A 87 -20.00 -4.95 -2.38
N GLY A 88 -20.20 -6.04 -1.64
CA GLY A 88 -21.32 -6.99 -1.80
C GLY A 88 -22.57 -6.59 -1.03
#